data_AF-A0AAV5DUL7-F1
#
_entry.id   AF-A0AAV5DUL7-F1
#
_cell.length_a   1.000
_cell.length_b   1.000
_cell.length_c   1.000
_cell.angle_alpha   90.00
_cell.angle_beta   90.00
_cell.angle_gamma   90.00
#
_symmetry.space_group_name_H-M   'P 1'
#
loop_
_entity.id
_entity.type
_entity.pdbx_description
1 polymer ?
#
loop_
_entity_poly.entity_id
_entity_poly.type
_entity_poly.pdbx_seq_one_letter_code
_entity_poly.pdbx_strand_id
1 'polypeptide(L)'
;MAAPTEITGAAAVATCAAMAVSYVAVLYAPTVLLRLPPPTSLRAFLHRRFACAAVASVASALASAALLRVSATALLPTQSPRALDPRTESQIHGSSSSLPRPFQVWSLGEFSDMLVVFGIRKDHLLEAVVIPLLLTSLVYAGSFVAKLWQLSSSRSGDGDEVGIGCAQMIVHRIRAAAPFTEELVFRACMIPLLLCGGFKMHNIIFFSPVFFSLAHLNHWFELHQQGCNFMRSLLIVGVQLGYTVIFGWYAAFLFIRTGNLLSPIIAHVFCNMMGLPVFSSLRTRGLASVAFLAGSISFFWLLFPVTSPELYNSSLEHCSCWHGYCRWK
;
A
#
# COMPACT_ATOMS: atom_id res chain seq x y z
N MET A 1 14.54 36.30 2.37
CA MET A 1 13.35 35.47 2.72
C MET A 1 13.32 34.29 1.78
N ALA A 2 13.85 33.14 2.18
CA ALA A 2 13.65 31.88 1.47
C ALA A 2 12.38 31.25 2.07
N ALA A 3 11.44 30.83 1.22
CA ALA A 3 10.21 30.16 1.65
C ALA A 3 10.54 28.92 2.51
N PRO A 4 9.70 28.56 3.51
CA PRO A 4 9.83 27.27 4.18
C PRO A 4 9.75 26.20 3.08
N THR A 5 10.70 25.27 3.08
CA THR A 5 10.78 24.20 2.08
C THR A 5 9.61 23.23 2.27
N GLU A 6 8.43 23.60 1.78
CA GLU A 6 7.36 22.66 1.47
C GLU A 6 7.89 21.69 0.41
N ILE A 7 7.68 20.38 0.59
CA ILE A 7 7.97 19.42 -0.49
C ILE A 7 7.20 19.91 -1.72
N THR A 8 7.92 20.25 -2.79
CA THR A 8 7.26 20.63 -4.02
C THR A 8 6.51 19.42 -4.57
N GLY A 9 5.35 19.63 -5.18
CA GLY A 9 4.61 18.52 -5.81
C GLY A 9 5.47 17.74 -6.81
N ALA A 10 6.38 18.41 -7.50
CA ALA A 10 7.36 17.79 -8.38
C ALA A 10 8.35 16.86 -7.64
N ALA A 11 8.89 17.29 -6.48
CA ALA A 11 9.74 16.46 -5.65
C ALA A 11 8.99 15.23 -5.12
N ALA A 12 7.76 15.40 -4.64
CA ALA A 12 6.92 14.28 -4.18
C ALA A 12 6.70 13.23 -5.29
N VAL A 13 6.33 13.69 -6.49
CA VAL A 13 6.11 12.80 -7.65
C VAL A 13 7.40 12.10 -8.09
N ALA A 14 8.52 12.84 -8.14
CA ALA A 14 9.82 12.27 -8.50
C ALA A 14 10.27 11.20 -7.50
N THR A 15 10.10 11.43 -6.20
CA THR A 15 10.37 10.43 -5.16
C THR A 15 9.46 9.21 -5.30
N CYS A 16 8.15 9.40 -5.55
CA CYS A 16 7.24 8.28 -5.78
C CYS A 16 7.65 7.44 -6.99
N ALA A 17 8.02 8.09 -8.10
CA ALA A 17 8.52 7.42 -9.29
C ALA A 17 9.80 6.63 -8.99
N ALA A 18 10.76 7.24 -8.27
CA ALA A 18 12.01 6.59 -7.88
C ALA A 18 11.78 5.37 -6.97
N MET A 19 10.86 5.47 -5.99
CA MET A 19 10.48 4.34 -5.14
C MET A 19 9.83 3.22 -5.95
N ALA A 20 8.92 3.54 -6.87
CA ALA A 20 8.27 2.53 -7.73
C ALA A 20 9.29 1.79 -8.61
N VAL A 21 10.16 2.53 -9.30
CA VAL A 21 11.18 1.95 -10.18
C VAL A 21 12.19 1.13 -9.39
N SER A 22 12.69 1.65 -8.26
CA SER A 22 13.66 0.93 -7.42
C SER A 22 13.06 -0.34 -6.82
N TYR A 23 11.80 -0.30 -6.35
CA TYR A 23 11.11 -1.49 -5.85
C TYR A 23 11.02 -2.59 -6.92
N VAL A 24 10.59 -2.25 -8.14
CA VAL A 24 10.50 -3.19 -9.27
C VAL A 24 11.87 -3.72 -9.66
N ALA A 25 12.85 -2.83 -9.79
CA ALA A 25 14.21 -3.18 -10.18
C ALA A 25 14.80 -4.21 -9.21
N VAL A 26 14.68 -3.96 -7.90
CA VAL A 26 15.17 -4.86 -6.84
C VAL A 26 14.39 -6.17 -6.78
N LEU A 27 13.09 -6.16 -7.09
CA LEU A 27 12.24 -7.36 -7.09
C LEU A 27 12.55 -8.32 -8.25
N TYR A 28 12.82 -7.79 -9.44
CA TYR A 28 12.94 -8.60 -10.67
C TYR A 28 14.38 -8.76 -11.20
N ALA A 29 15.28 -7.84 -10.87
CA ALA A 29 16.68 -7.91 -11.27
C ALA A 29 17.66 -7.93 -10.08
N PRO A 30 17.42 -8.69 -9.00
CA PRO A 30 18.32 -8.69 -7.85
C PRO A 30 19.71 -9.26 -8.18
N THR A 31 19.82 -10.09 -9.22
CA THR A 31 21.09 -10.66 -9.70
C THR A 31 21.96 -9.61 -10.38
N VAL A 32 21.34 -8.75 -11.17
CA VAL A 32 22.04 -7.69 -11.91
C VAL A 32 22.38 -6.53 -10.98
N LEU A 33 21.44 -6.12 -10.12
CA LEU A 33 21.59 -4.92 -9.29
C LEU A 33 22.39 -5.16 -8.01
N LEU A 34 22.13 -6.29 -7.32
CA LEU A 34 22.79 -6.60 -6.05
C LEU A 34 23.96 -7.57 -6.23
N ARG A 35 24.30 -7.93 -7.47
CA ARG A 35 25.37 -8.89 -7.84
C ARG A 35 25.30 -10.23 -7.11
N LEU A 36 24.13 -10.65 -6.60
CA LEU A 36 24.03 -11.93 -5.89
C LEU A 36 23.92 -13.09 -6.89
N PRO A 37 24.52 -14.26 -6.62
CA PRO A 37 24.61 -15.39 -7.55
C PRO A 37 23.22 -15.89 -8.00
N PRO A 38 23.10 -16.49 -9.20
CA PRO A 38 21.82 -17.01 -9.66
C PRO A 38 21.26 -18.06 -8.67
N PRO A 39 19.94 -18.04 -8.40
CA PRO A 39 19.34 -18.96 -7.45
C PRO A 39 19.41 -20.40 -7.95
N THR A 40 19.75 -21.32 -7.06
CA THR A 40 19.87 -22.76 -7.36
C THR A 40 18.55 -23.53 -7.20
N SER A 41 17.53 -22.92 -6.60
CA SER A 41 16.19 -23.52 -6.40
C SER A 41 15.07 -22.48 -6.40
N LEU A 42 13.83 -22.91 -6.67
CA LEU A 42 12.64 -22.06 -6.62
C LEU A 42 12.43 -21.43 -5.24
N ARG A 43 12.68 -22.19 -4.16
CA ARG A 43 12.58 -21.69 -2.78
C ARG A 43 13.61 -20.58 -2.51
N ALA A 44 14.85 -20.77 -2.94
CA ALA A 44 15.89 -19.75 -2.81
C ALA A 44 15.57 -18.49 -3.63
N PHE A 45 15.03 -18.66 -4.85
CA PHE A 45 14.54 -17.54 -5.67
C PHE A 45 13.43 -16.75 -4.97
N LEU A 46 12.42 -17.43 -4.41
CA LEU A 46 11.29 -16.80 -3.73
C LEU A 46 11.72 -16.08 -2.43
N HIS A 47 12.56 -16.72 -1.61
CA HIS A 47 13.09 -16.10 -0.38
C HIS A 47 13.90 -14.83 -0.70
N ARG A 48 14.76 -14.89 -1.72
CA ARG A 48 15.56 -13.74 -2.14
C ARG A 48 14.67 -12.59 -2.60
N ARG A 49 13.64 -12.88 -3.40
CA ARG A 49 12.70 -11.88 -3.90
C ARG A 49 11.94 -11.20 -2.75
N PHE A 50 11.51 -11.97 -1.74
CA PHE A 50 10.88 -11.42 -0.54
C PHE A 50 11.84 -10.55 0.28
N ALA A 51 13.09 -11.00 0.49
CA ALA A 51 14.10 -10.21 1.20
C ALA A 51 14.41 -8.89 0.48
N CYS A 52 14.54 -8.93 -0.85
CA CYS A 52 14.74 -7.76 -1.70
C CYS A 52 13.56 -6.78 -1.59
N ALA A 53 12.32 -7.28 -1.63
CA ALA A 53 11.12 -6.47 -1.41
C ALA A 53 11.11 -5.81 -0.03
N ALA A 54 11.46 -6.55 1.02
CA ALA A 54 11.53 -6.02 2.39
C ALA A 54 12.57 -4.90 2.52
N VAL A 55 13.78 -5.10 1.99
CA VAL A 55 14.84 -4.08 2.00
C VAL A 55 14.42 -2.84 1.22
N ALA A 56 13.87 -2.99 0.02
CA ALA A 56 13.37 -1.88 -0.78
C ALA A 56 12.24 -1.11 -0.06
N SER A 57 11.39 -1.82 0.68
CA SER A 57 10.31 -1.22 1.46
C SER A 57 10.83 -0.41 2.64
N VAL A 58 11.80 -0.94 3.38
CA VAL A 58 12.46 -0.21 4.48
C VAL A 58 13.18 1.03 3.95
N ALA A 59 13.91 0.91 2.83
CA ALA A 59 14.57 2.04 2.20
C ALA A 59 13.56 3.13 1.76
N SER A 60 12.42 2.73 1.19
CA SER A 60 11.35 3.64 0.79
C SER A 60 10.71 4.36 1.98
N ALA A 61 10.48 3.64 3.09
CA ALA A 61 9.97 4.21 4.33
C ALA A 61 10.97 5.22 4.93
N LEU A 62 12.25 4.88 5.00
CA LEU A 62 13.29 5.79 5.49
C LEU A 62 13.43 7.04 4.62
N ALA A 63 13.41 6.89 3.29
CA ALA A 63 13.48 8.01 2.37
C ALA A 63 12.25 8.95 2.51
N SER A 64 11.07 8.37 2.64
CA SER A 64 9.81 9.12 2.83
C SER A 64 9.81 9.84 4.18
N ALA A 65 10.23 9.18 5.25
CA ALA A 65 10.31 9.77 6.57
C ALA A 65 11.34 10.92 6.61
N ALA A 66 12.48 10.77 5.93
CA ALA A 66 13.47 11.84 5.83
C ALA A 66 12.90 13.08 5.13
N LEU A 67 12.18 12.91 4.02
CA LEU A 67 11.54 14.03 3.30
C LEU A 67 10.41 14.69 4.10
N LEU A 68 9.56 13.89 4.75
CA LEU A 68 8.48 14.40 5.58
C LEU A 68 9.01 15.12 6.83
N ARG A 69 10.14 14.67 7.40
CA ARG A 69 10.84 15.38 8.48
C ARG A 69 11.43 16.70 8.03
N VAL A 70 12.05 16.76 6.84
CA VAL A 70 12.49 18.03 6.24
C VAL A 70 11.31 19.01 6.11
N SER A 71 10.09 18.50 5.87
CA SER A 71 8.87 19.33 5.87
C SER A 71 8.45 19.75 7.28
N ALA A 72 8.47 18.84 8.25
CA ALA A 72 8.06 19.14 9.63
C ALA A 72 8.99 20.16 10.30
N THR A 73 10.31 20.07 10.07
CA THR A 73 11.28 21.06 10.56
C THR A 73 11.16 22.40 9.83
N ALA A 74 10.76 22.40 8.54
CA ALA A 74 10.48 23.62 7.79
C ALA A 74 9.19 24.34 8.24
N LEU A 75 8.27 23.63 8.91
CA LEU A 75 6.98 24.15 9.40
C LEU A 75 7.03 24.59 10.89
N LEU A 76 8.12 24.33 11.61
CA LEU A 76 8.32 24.91 12.93
C LEU A 76 8.53 26.42 12.76
N PRO A 77 7.71 27.29 13.39
CA PRO A 77 7.96 28.71 13.35
C PRO A 77 9.34 28.94 13.94
N THR A 78 10.16 29.72 13.24
CA THR A 78 11.26 30.45 13.88
C THR A 78 10.68 31.10 15.13
N GLN A 79 11.03 30.60 16.31
CA GLN A 79 10.83 31.36 17.53
C GLN A 79 11.64 32.64 17.36
N SER A 80 10.95 33.71 16.97
CA SER A 80 11.44 35.05 17.15
C SER A 80 11.77 35.19 18.64
N PRO A 81 12.98 35.65 19.01
CA PRO A 81 13.32 35.84 20.42
C PRO A 81 12.44 36.97 20.95
N ARG A 82 11.37 36.61 21.68
CA ARG A 82 10.67 37.58 22.52
C ARG A 82 11.68 38.11 23.53
N ALA A 83 11.74 39.43 23.62
CA ALA A 83 12.60 40.22 24.48
C ALA A 83 12.81 39.57 25.85
N LEU A 84 14.05 39.15 26.14
CA LEU A 84 14.50 38.86 27.48
C LEU A 84 14.84 40.17 28.19
N ASP A 85 14.25 40.34 29.36
CA ASP A 85 14.59 41.27 30.43
C ASP A 85 16.12 41.25 30.71
N PRO A 86 16.83 42.40 30.71
CA PRO A 86 18.29 42.43 30.80
C PRO A 86 18.73 42.33 32.26
N ARG A 87 18.77 41.11 32.83
CA ARG A 87 19.36 40.92 34.16
C ARG A 87 19.72 39.47 34.51
N THR A 88 20.49 38.77 33.66
CA THR A 88 21.40 37.71 34.14
C THR A 88 22.42 37.33 33.06
N GLU A 89 23.47 38.12 32.93
CA GLU A 89 24.73 37.65 32.35
C GLU A 89 25.50 36.88 33.44
N SER A 90 25.66 35.57 33.26
CA SER A 90 26.93 34.90 33.56
C SER A 90 26.97 33.52 32.91
N GLN A 91 27.67 33.46 31.78
CA GLN A 91 28.50 32.36 31.28
C GLN A 91 27.84 30.97 31.09
N ILE A 92 27.75 30.53 29.83
CA ILE A 92 28.64 29.49 29.29
C ILE A 92 28.71 29.64 27.77
N HIS A 93 29.94 29.83 27.28
CA HIS A 93 30.35 29.80 25.89
C HIS A 93 30.03 28.45 25.24
N GLY A 94 29.47 28.45 24.03
CA GLY A 94 29.39 27.24 23.22
C GLY A 94 28.44 27.32 22.02
N SER A 95 28.50 28.39 21.23
CA SER A 95 27.82 28.46 19.94
C SER A 95 28.30 27.33 19.03
N SER A 96 27.50 26.28 18.91
CA SER A 96 27.64 25.27 17.86
C SER A 96 26.55 25.51 16.84
N SER A 97 26.90 26.27 15.81
CA SER A 97 26.20 26.30 14.53
C SER A 97 26.03 24.86 14.03
N SER A 98 24.82 24.32 14.12
CA SER A 98 24.52 22.97 13.66
C SER A 98 24.47 22.94 12.13
N LEU A 99 25.62 22.66 11.53
CA LEU A 99 25.72 22.08 10.18
C LEU A 99 24.79 20.84 10.09
N PRO A 100 24.20 20.53 8.93
CA PRO A 100 23.40 19.32 8.79
C PRO A 100 24.33 18.12 8.94
N ARG A 101 24.21 17.38 10.05
CA ARG A 101 24.94 16.13 10.24
C ARG A 101 24.18 15.00 9.54
N PRO A 102 24.78 14.29 8.58
CA PRO A 102 24.18 13.08 8.04
C PRO A 102 24.29 12.01 9.13
N PHE A 103 23.23 11.23 9.37
CA PHE A 103 23.19 10.13 10.34
C PHE A 103 23.01 10.51 11.81
N GLN A 104 21.85 11.10 12.14
CA GLN A 104 21.31 11.02 13.50
C GLN A 104 20.52 9.71 13.63
N VAL A 105 20.87 8.90 14.63
CA VAL A 105 20.15 7.67 15.00
C VAL A 105 18.79 8.07 15.55
N TRP A 106 17.73 7.47 15.01
CA TRP A 106 16.33 7.75 15.37
C TRP A 106 16.11 7.45 16.87
N SER A 107 15.58 8.39 17.63
CA SER A 107 15.10 8.12 18.98
C SER A 107 13.85 7.22 18.94
N LEU A 108 13.56 6.47 20.02
CA LEU A 108 12.39 5.57 20.05
C LEU A 108 11.06 6.32 19.89
N GLY A 109 10.94 7.55 20.44
CA GLY A 109 9.74 8.38 20.24
C GLY A 109 9.59 8.84 18.79
N GLU A 110 10.71 9.23 18.19
CA GLU A 110 10.83 9.62 16.79
C GLU A 110 10.44 8.50 15.80
N PHE A 111 10.66 7.23 16.18
CA PHE A 111 10.23 6.06 15.42
C PHE A 111 8.73 5.81 15.55
N SER A 112 8.16 6.02 16.75
CA SER A 112 6.70 5.95 16.96
C SER A 112 5.96 6.96 16.08
N ASP A 113 6.47 8.19 15.98
CA ASP A 113 5.87 9.22 15.12
C ASP A 113 5.93 8.84 13.64
N MET A 114 7.04 8.24 13.20
CA MET A 114 7.21 7.73 11.84
C MET A 114 6.20 6.62 11.52
N LEU A 115 5.93 5.70 12.45
CA LEU A 115 4.93 4.64 12.27
C LEU A 115 3.52 5.23 12.10
N VAL A 116 3.18 6.27 12.87
CA VAL A 116 1.88 6.95 12.77
C VAL A 116 1.70 7.63 11.42
N VAL A 117 2.75 8.27 10.88
CA VAL A 117 2.75 8.87 9.52
C VAL A 117 2.42 7.83 8.46
N PHE A 118 2.93 6.62 8.62
CA PHE A 118 2.68 5.49 7.72
C PHE A 118 1.37 4.74 7.99
N GLY A 119 0.53 5.23 8.91
CA GLY A 119 -0.73 4.61 9.27
C GLY A 119 -0.57 3.27 10.02
N ILE A 120 0.63 3.00 10.56
CA ILE A 120 0.89 1.84 11.42
C ILE A 120 0.47 2.23 12.84
N ARG A 121 -0.77 1.90 13.20
CA ARG A 121 -1.40 2.27 14.47
C ARG A 121 -2.05 1.05 15.11
N LYS A 122 -2.15 1.07 16.45
CA LYS A 122 -2.81 0.01 17.23
C LYS A 122 -4.28 0.32 17.54
N ASP A 123 -4.71 1.55 17.31
CA ASP A 123 -6.08 1.99 17.56
C ASP A 123 -7.01 1.47 16.47
N HIS A 124 -8.23 1.07 16.86
CA HIS A 124 -9.28 0.58 15.96
C HIS A 124 -8.81 -0.54 15.00
N LEU A 125 -7.93 -1.43 15.47
CA LEU A 125 -7.41 -2.54 14.66
C LEU A 125 -8.50 -3.49 14.20
N LEU A 126 -9.51 -3.73 15.05
CA LEU A 126 -10.59 -4.65 14.72
C LEU A 126 -11.41 -4.09 13.55
N GLU A 127 -11.73 -2.80 13.59
CA GLU A 127 -12.43 -2.08 12.52
C GLU A 127 -11.59 -2.05 11.24
N ALA A 128 -10.29 -1.77 11.36
CA ALA A 128 -9.33 -1.78 10.25
C ALA A 128 -9.11 -3.15 9.60
N VAL A 129 -9.52 -4.25 10.25
CA VAL A 129 -9.45 -5.60 9.68
C VAL A 129 -10.82 -6.07 9.19
N VAL A 130 -11.82 -6.02 10.07
CA VAL A 130 -13.13 -6.64 9.86
C VAL A 130 -13.91 -5.89 8.78
N ILE A 131 -13.98 -4.56 8.87
CA ILE A 131 -14.79 -3.77 7.94
C ILE A 131 -14.26 -3.88 6.49
N PRO A 132 -12.98 -3.63 6.18
CA PRO A 132 -12.49 -3.76 4.81
C PRO A 132 -12.56 -5.20 4.29
N LEU A 133 -12.38 -6.22 5.16
CA LEU A 133 -12.58 -7.61 4.77
C LEU A 133 -14.03 -7.88 4.34
N LEU A 134 -15.00 -7.51 5.18
CA LEU A 134 -16.42 -7.69 4.90
C LEU A 134 -16.85 -6.90 3.66
N LEU A 135 -16.46 -5.63 3.58
CA LEU A 135 -16.73 -4.77 2.44
C LEU A 135 -16.17 -5.39 1.15
N THR A 136 -14.89 -5.77 1.12
CA THR A 136 -14.28 -6.41 -0.06
C THR A 136 -14.98 -7.72 -0.42
N SER A 137 -15.39 -8.52 0.58
CA SER A 137 -16.05 -9.81 0.36
C SER A 137 -17.38 -9.70 -0.40
N LEU A 138 -18.08 -8.55 -0.32
CA LEU A 138 -19.33 -8.31 -1.04
C LEU A 138 -19.16 -8.42 -2.56
N VAL A 139 -18.05 -7.91 -3.10
CA VAL A 139 -17.74 -7.99 -4.53
C VAL A 139 -17.52 -9.45 -4.96
N TYR A 140 -17.15 -10.32 -4.02
CA TYR A 140 -16.90 -11.75 -4.25
C TYR A 140 -18.09 -12.65 -3.91
N ALA A 141 -19.26 -12.08 -3.59
CA ALA A 141 -20.47 -12.85 -3.26
C ALA A 141 -20.82 -13.91 -4.32
N GLY A 142 -20.68 -13.58 -5.61
CA GLY A 142 -20.86 -14.55 -6.70
C GLY A 142 -19.86 -15.70 -6.68
N SER A 143 -18.58 -15.41 -6.38
CA SER A 143 -17.54 -16.44 -6.24
C SER A 143 -17.81 -17.38 -5.06
N PHE A 144 -18.35 -16.86 -3.94
CA PHE A 144 -18.76 -17.69 -2.81
C PHE A 144 -19.90 -18.62 -3.18
N VAL A 145 -20.95 -18.11 -3.82
CA VAL A 145 -22.09 -18.92 -4.29
C VAL A 145 -21.61 -20.00 -5.26
N ALA A 146 -20.72 -19.68 -6.19
CA ALA A 146 -20.17 -20.65 -7.14
C ALA A 146 -19.39 -21.78 -6.43
N LYS A 147 -18.54 -21.44 -5.45
CA LYS A 147 -17.79 -22.45 -4.66
C LYS A 147 -18.72 -23.29 -3.77
N LEU A 148 -19.69 -22.67 -3.09
CA LEU A 148 -20.69 -23.36 -2.27
C LEU A 148 -21.52 -24.33 -3.12
N TRP A 149 -21.93 -23.90 -4.31
CA TRP A 149 -22.65 -24.75 -5.26
C TRP A 149 -21.80 -25.95 -5.68
N GLN A 150 -20.53 -25.72 -6.00
CA GLN A 150 -19.59 -26.80 -6.35
C GLN A 150 -19.44 -27.79 -5.19
N LEU A 151 -19.19 -27.33 -3.96
CA LEU A 151 -19.10 -28.19 -2.77
C LEU A 151 -20.39 -28.96 -2.51
N SER A 152 -21.55 -28.32 -2.68
CA SER A 152 -22.85 -28.98 -2.55
C SER A 152 -23.07 -30.05 -3.62
N SER A 153 -22.59 -29.83 -4.85
CA SER A 153 -22.72 -30.77 -5.96
C SER A 153 -21.67 -31.90 -5.93
N SER A 154 -20.48 -31.62 -5.39
CA SER A 154 -19.35 -32.56 -5.29
C SER A 154 -19.42 -33.46 -4.05
N ARG A 155 -20.39 -33.27 -3.16
CA ARG A 155 -20.66 -34.19 -2.03
C ARG A 155 -21.09 -35.61 -2.47
N SER A 156 -21.08 -35.89 -3.78
CA SER A 156 -21.33 -37.18 -4.41
C SER A 156 -20.13 -37.79 -5.16
N GLY A 157 -18.90 -37.28 -5.02
CA GLY A 157 -17.78 -37.87 -5.77
C GLY A 157 -16.38 -37.39 -5.38
N ASP A 158 -15.71 -38.29 -4.67
CA ASP A 158 -14.28 -38.56 -4.61
C ASP A 158 -13.33 -37.59 -3.89
N GLY A 159 -12.51 -38.21 -3.06
CA GLY A 159 -11.44 -37.59 -2.30
C GLY A 159 -10.11 -37.90 -2.95
N ASP A 160 -9.42 -36.86 -3.39
CA ASP A 160 -7.97 -36.91 -3.54
C ASP A 160 -7.46 -35.46 -3.54
N GLU A 161 -6.63 -35.08 -2.56
CA GLU A 161 -5.71 -33.93 -2.63
C GLU A 161 -4.91 -33.76 -1.31
N VAL A 162 -4.24 -34.82 -0.85
CA VAL A 162 -3.36 -34.73 0.34
C VAL A 162 -1.90 -34.42 -0.04
N GLY A 163 -1.50 -34.60 -1.30
CA GLY A 163 -0.14 -34.37 -1.80
C GLY A 163 0.21 -32.91 -2.16
N ILE A 164 -0.78 -32.03 -2.32
CA ILE A 164 -0.61 -30.63 -2.79
C ILE A 164 -0.36 -29.65 -1.63
N GLY A 165 -0.52 -30.09 -0.37
CA GLY A 165 -0.55 -29.21 0.79
C GLY A 165 0.71 -28.37 1.02
N CYS A 166 1.91 -28.92 0.88
CA CYS A 166 3.14 -28.19 1.28
C CYS A 166 3.52 -27.08 0.28
N ALA A 167 3.48 -27.36 -1.03
CA ALA A 167 3.73 -26.36 -2.06
C ALA A 167 2.62 -25.29 -2.10
N GLN A 168 1.36 -25.71 -1.94
CA GLN A 168 0.21 -24.80 -1.87
C GLN A 168 0.26 -23.89 -0.64
N MET A 169 0.66 -24.41 0.53
CA MET A 169 0.87 -23.60 1.73
C MET A 169 1.97 -22.55 1.55
N ILE A 170 3.07 -22.89 0.88
CA ILE A 170 4.16 -21.94 0.60
C ILE A 170 3.65 -20.83 -0.34
N VAL A 171 2.96 -21.18 -1.41
CA VAL A 171 2.37 -20.20 -2.35
C VAL A 171 1.37 -19.30 -1.61
N HIS A 172 0.54 -19.86 -0.74
CA HIS A 172 -0.44 -19.11 0.04
C HIS A 172 0.22 -18.12 1.00
N ARG A 173 1.26 -18.55 1.71
CA ARG A 173 2.04 -17.69 2.62
C ARG A 173 2.70 -16.54 1.88
N ILE A 174 3.29 -16.80 0.71
CA ILE A 174 3.93 -15.76 -0.11
C ILE A 174 2.89 -14.76 -0.62
N ARG A 175 1.74 -15.27 -1.08
CA ARG A 175 0.62 -14.47 -1.58
C ARG A 175 -0.01 -13.58 -0.51
N ALA A 176 0.02 -14.02 0.75
CA ALA A 176 -0.39 -13.23 1.90
C ALA A 176 0.69 -12.24 2.37
N ALA A 177 1.97 -12.56 2.21
CA ALA A 177 3.07 -11.70 2.69
C ALA A 177 3.42 -10.56 1.71
N ALA A 178 3.28 -10.75 0.40
CA ALA A 178 3.61 -9.74 -0.61
C ALA A 178 2.82 -8.42 -0.48
N PRO A 179 1.51 -8.43 -0.17
CA PRO A 179 0.75 -7.20 0.06
C PRO A 179 1.31 -6.28 1.13
N PHE A 180 1.98 -6.81 2.16
CA PHE A 180 2.52 -5.97 3.24
C PHE A 180 3.58 -5.00 2.73
N THR A 181 4.51 -5.48 1.90
CA THR A 181 5.57 -4.64 1.33
C THR A 181 5.02 -3.70 0.26
N GLU A 182 4.07 -4.18 -0.54
CA GLU A 182 3.45 -3.38 -1.60
C GLU A 182 2.63 -2.23 -1.03
N GLU A 183 1.73 -2.47 -0.07
CA GLU A 183 0.93 -1.41 0.53
C GLU A 183 1.79 -0.43 1.35
N LEU A 184 2.85 -0.91 2.02
CA LEU A 184 3.81 -0.03 2.71
C LEU A 184 4.46 0.96 1.73
N VAL A 185 4.95 0.49 0.59
CA VAL A 185 5.61 1.34 -0.41
C VAL A 185 4.61 2.22 -1.14
N PHE A 186 3.57 1.63 -1.71
CA PHE A 186 2.68 2.33 -2.63
C PHE A 186 1.53 3.08 -1.95
N ARG A 187 1.25 2.85 -0.66
CA ARG A 187 0.28 3.64 0.13
C ARG A 187 0.97 4.41 1.23
N ALA A 188 1.57 3.71 2.18
CA ALA A 188 2.09 4.38 3.36
C ALA A 188 3.22 5.37 3.03
N CYS A 189 4.10 5.06 2.09
CA CYS A 189 5.18 5.97 1.71
C CYS A 189 4.73 7.04 0.71
N MET A 190 4.09 6.63 -0.39
CA MET A 190 3.73 7.55 -1.48
C MET A 190 2.59 8.52 -1.14
N ILE A 191 1.51 8.07 -0.48
CA ILE A 191 0.33 8.91 -0.26
C ILE A 191 0.64 10.09 0.68
N PRO A 192 1.29 9.92 1.84
CA PRO A 192 1.71 11.04 2.69
C PRO A 192 2.59 12.06 1.96
N LEU A 193 3.53 11.62 1.13
CA LEU A 193 4.37 12.53 0.33
C LEU A 193 3.54 13.35 -0.66
N LEU A 194 2.58 12.73 -1.34
CA LEU A 194 1.70 13.44 -2.28
C LEU A 194 0.74 14.39 -1.55
N LEU A 195 0.22 14.00 -0.38
CA LEU A 195 -0.63 14.86 0.45
C LEU A 195 0.14 16.10 0.94
N CYS A 196 1.36 15.90 1.44
CA CYS A 196 2.24 16.99 1.88
C CYS A 196 2.84 17.79 0.71
N GLY A 197 2.87 17.23 -0.49
CA GLY A 197 3.24 17.91 -1.74
C GLY A 197 2.14 18.79 -2.34
N GLY A 198 1.01 18.96 -1.63
CA GLY A 198 -0.09 19.86 -2.01
C GLY A 198 -1.12 19.25 -2.97
N PHE A 199 -1.08 17.93 -3.24
CA PHE A 199 -2.08 17.29 -4.09
C PHE A 199 -3.41 17.13 -3.35
N LYS A 200 -4.52 17.33 -4.08
CA LYS A 200 -5.87 17.05 -3.57
C LYS A 200 -6.08 15.54 -3.44
N MET A 201 -6.83 15.12 -2.42
CA MET A 201 -7.03 13.70 -2.09
C MET A 201 -7.61 12.88 -3.25
N HIS A 202 -8.60 13.42 -3.98
CA HIS A 202 -9.18 12.75 -5.15
C HIS A 202 -8.14 12.50 -6.24
N ASN A 203 -7.27 13.48 -6.51
CA ASN A 203 -6.18 13.31 -7.47
C ASN A 203 -5.23 12.21 -7.02
N ILE A 204 -4.90 12.15 -5.73
CA ILE A 204 -4.00 11.12 -5.18
C ILE A 204 -4.62 9.72 -5.34
N ILE A 205 -5.91 9.55 -5.06
CA ILE A 205 -6.61 8.27 -5.20
C ILE A 205 -6.51 7.75 -6.63
N PHE A 206 -6.71 8.60 -7.64
CA PHE A 206 -6.67 8.18 -9.04
C PHE A 206 -5.24 8.10 -9.61
N PHE A 207 -4.33 8.95 -9.15
CA PHE A 207 -2.97 9.08 -9.67
C PHE A 207 -1.98 8.09 -9.05
N SER A 208 -1.99 7.89 -7.73
CA SER A 208 -0.98 7.03 -7.07
C SER A 208 -0.99 5.58 -7.56
N PRO A 209 -2.13 4.98 -7.93
CA PRO A 209 -2.16 3.61 -8.47
C PRO A 209 -1.51 3.43 -9.83
N VAL A 210 -1.21 4.52 -10.56
CA VAL A 210 -0.42 4.45 -11.79
C VAL A 210 0.98 3.90 -11.47
N PHE A 211 1.64 4.36 -10.40
CA PHE A 211 2.95 3.84 -10.00
C PHE A 211 2.91 2.35 -9.64
N PHE A 212 1.85 1.93 -8.94
CA PHE A 212 1.63 0.52 -8.59
C PHE A 212 1.38 -0.35 -9.83
N SER A 213 0.66 0.17 -10.83
CA SER A 213 0.33 -0.56 -12.05
C SER A 213 1.53 -0.66 -13.00
N LEU A 214 2.34 0.39 -13.10
CA LEU A 214 3.60 0.36 -13.87
C LEU A 214 4.56 -0.72 -13.35
N ALA A 215 4.57 -0.99 -12.05
CA ALA A 215 5.36 -2.06 -11.46
C ALA A 215 4.97 -3.46 -11.97
N HIS A 216 3.72 -3.62 -12.39
CA HIS A 216 3.18 -4.89 -12.90
C HIS A 216 3.31 -5.05 -14.43
N LEU A 217 3.70 -4.00 -15.16
CA LEU A 217 3.97 -4.08 -16.61
C LEU A 217 5.10 -5.07 -16.95
N ASN A 218 5.95 -5.43 -15.98
CA ASN A 218 7.02 -6.40 -16.21
C ASN A 218 6.50 -7.77 -16.71
N HIS A 219 5.25 -8.13 -16.38
CA HIS A 219 4.62 -9.35 -16.92
C HIS A 219 4.43 -9.32 -18.43
N TRP A 220 4.26 -8.14 -19.02
CA TRP A 220 4.21 -7.98 -20.47
C TRP A 220 5.54 -8.40 -21.12
N PHE A 221 6.65 -7.97 -20.53
CA PHE A 221 7.98 -8.29 -21.01
C PHE A 221 8.27 -9.78 -20.91
N GLU A 222 7.84 -10.44 -19.83
CA GLU A 222 7.96 -11.88 -19.63
C GLU A 222 7.17 -12.69 -20.68
N LEU A 223 5.91 -12.31 -20.95
CA LEU A 223 5.07 -12.96 -21.95
C LEU A 223 5.57 -12.73 -23.39
N HIS A 224 6.16 -11.57 -23.66
CA HIS A 224 6.80 -11.29 -24.93
C HIS A 224 8.01 -12.20 -25.16
N GLN A 225 8.84 -12.43 -24.13
CA GLN A 225 9.99 -13.35 -24.23
C GLN A 225 9.57 -14.82 -24.42
N GLN A 226 8.40 -15.21 -23.92
CA GLN A 226 7.84 -16.55 -24.09
C GLN A 226 7.25 -16.81 -25.49
N GLY A 227 7.32 -15.84 -26.41
CA GLY A 227 6.85 -15.99 -27.79
C GLY A 227 5.31 -16.06 -27.92
N CYS A 228 4.57 -15.61 -26.91
CA CYS A 228 3.11 -15.60 -26.95
C CYS A 228 2.59 -14.54 -27.96
N ASN A 229 1.52 -14.89 -28.68
CA ASN A 229 0.85 -13.98 -29.62
C ASN A 229 0.58 -12.60 -28.98
N PHE A 230 1.04 -11.53 -29.65
CA PHE A 230 0.99 -10.16 -29.13
C PHE A 230 -0.42 -9.74 -28.63
N MET A 231 -1.47 -10.05 -29.39
CA MET A 231 -2.85 -9.73 -29.01
C MET A 231 -3.33 -10.48 -27.75
N ARG A 232 -2.91 -11.75 -27.59
CA ARG A 232 -3.25 -12.55 -26.41
C ARG A 232 -2.51 -12.04 -25.19
N SER A 233 -1.20 -11.74 -25.33
CA SER A 233 -0.39 -11.14 -24.27
C SER A 233 -0.94 -9.78 -23.85
N LEU A 234 -1.33 -8.94 -24.82
CA LEU A 234 -1.95 -7.65 -24.56
C LEU A 234 -3.27 -7.76 -23.81
N LEU A 235 -4.13 -8.72 -24.17
CA LEU A 235 -5.41 -8.94 -23.48
C LEU A 235 -5.20 -9.43 -22.04
N ILE A 236 -4.36 -10.45 -21.83
CA ILE A 236 -4.10 -11.01 -20.50
C ILE A 236 -3.50 -9.95 -19.58
N VAL A 237 -2.45 -9.27 -20.04
CA VAL A 237 -1.79 -8.22 -19.26
C VAL A 237 -2.70 -7.01 -19.09
N GLY A 238 -3.45 -6.63 -20.11
CA GLY A 238 -4.38 -5.50 -20.06
C GLY A 238 -5.47 -5.71 -19.01
N VAL A 239 -6.06 -6.92 -18.95
CA VAL A 239 -7.04 -7.28 -17.92
C VAL A 239 -6.40 -7.28 -16.53
N GLN A 240 -5.21 -7.86 -16.40
CA GLN A 240 -4.47 -7.87 -15.13
C GLN A 240 -4.18 -6.44 -14.64
N LEU A 241 -3.63 -5.59 -15.51
CA LEU A 241 -3.33 -4.19 -15.20
C LEU A 241 -4.59 -3.39 -14.89
N GLY A 242 -5.66 -3.56 -15.67
CA GLY A 242 -6.93 -2.89 -15.41
C GLY A 242 -7.48 -3.22 -14.02
N TYR A 243 -7.43 -4.50 -13.64
CA TYR A 243 -7.80 -4.93 -12.30
C TYR A 243 -6.87 -4.34 -11.22
N THR A 244 -5.55 -4.32 -11.47
CA THR A 244 -4.55 -3.73 -10.57
C THR A 244 -4.79 -2.23 -10.35
N VAL A 245 -5.15 -1.47 -11.38
CA VAL A 245 -5.49 -0.04 -11.28
C VAL A 245 -6.73 0.16 -10.41
N ILE A 246 -7.81 -0.59 -10.70
CA ILE A 246 -9.09 -0.48 -9.96
C ILE A 246 -8.90 -0.84 -8.49
N PHE A 247 -8.23 -1.97 -8.20
CA PHE A 247 -7.87 -2.33 -6.84
C PHE A 247 -7.00 -1.23 -6.20
N GLY A 248 -6.09 -0.67 -6.98
CA GLY A 248 -5.21 0.37 -6.49
C GLY A 248 -5.97 1.62 -6.03
N TRP A 249 -6.99 2.06 -6.79
CA TRP A 249 -7.89 3.15 -6.40
C TRP A 249 -8.61 2.82 -5.08
N TYR A 250 -9.14 1.60 -4.96
CA TYR A 250 -9.81 1.14 -3.75
C TYR A 250 -8.88 1.12 -2.52
N ALA A 251 -7.65 0.59 -2.65
CA ALA A 251 -6.66 0.58 -1.58
C ALA A 251 -6.23 2.00 -1.17
N ALA A 252 -6.05 2.91 -2.14
CA ALA A 252 -5.75 4.32 -1.85
C ALA A 252 -6.90 5.01 -1.11
N PHE A 253 -8.14 4.75 -1.54
CA PHE A 253 -9.34 5.22 -0.86
C PHE A 253 -9.41 4.71 0.59
N LEU A 254 -9.24 3.40 0.82
CA LEU A 254 -9.24 2.83 2.18
C LEU A 254 -8.16 3.46 3.06
N PHE A 255 -6.94 3.61 2.55
CA PHE A 255 -5.84 4.21 3.31
C PHE A 255 -6.13 5.67 3.68
N ILE A 256 -6.58 6.49 2.72
CA ILE A 256 -6.87 7.91 2.96
C ILE A 256 -8.05 8.09 3.93
N ARG A 257 -9.10 7.27 3.82
CA ARG A 257 -10.31 7.37 4.64
C ARG A 257 -10.10 6.86 6.06
N THR A 258 -9.40 5.74 6.23
CA THR A 258 -9.20 5.11 7.54
C THR A 258 -7.97 5.64 8.26
N GLY A 259 -6.96 6.11 7.52
CA GLY A 259 -5.63 6.46 8.07
C GLY A 259 -4.87 5.24 8.60
N ASN A 260 -5.30 4.01 8.29
CA ASN A 260 -4.72 2.78 8.80
C ASN A 260 -4.19 1.94 7.63
N LEU A 261 -2.92 1.52 7.70
CA LEU A 261 -2.26 0.70 6.69
C LEU A 261 -2.83 -0.73 6.64
N LEU A 262 -3.39 -1.21 7.75
CA LEU A 262 -3.94 -2.56 7.80
C LEU A 262 -5.17 -2.72 6.91
N SER A 263 -6.00 -1.67 6.77
CA SER A 263 -7.21 -1.69 5.94
C SER A 263 -6.95 -2.09 4.48
N PRO A 264 -6.08 -1.40 3.72
CA PRO A 264 -5.74 -1.82 2.36
C PRO A 264 -4.97 -3.15 2.32
N ILE A 265 -4.13 -3.48 3.32
CA ILE A 265 -3.41 -4.78 3.36
C ILE A 265 -4.40 -5.95 3.40
N ILE A 266 -5.39 -5.90 4.29
CA ILE A 266 -6.37 -6.99 4.42
C ILE A 266 -7.21 -7.14 3.14
N ALA A 267 -7.65 -6.02 2.57
CA ALA A 267 -8.34 -6.04 1.28
C ALA A 267 -7.46 -6.64 0.17
N HIS A 268 -6.18 -6.28 0.12
CA HIS A 268 -5.22 -6.81 -0.85
C HIS A 268 -4.98 -8.32 -0.67
N VAL A 269 -4.68 -8.77 0.54
CA VAL A 269 -4.50 -10.21 0.84
C VAL A 269 -5.74 -10.99 0.42
N PHE A 270 -6.93 -10.50 0.75
CA PHE A 270 -8.19 -11.14 0.38
C PHE A 270 -8.39 -11.21 -1.14
N CYS A 271 -8.21 -10.09 -1.85
CA CYS A 271 -8.27 -10.04 -3.31
C CYS A 271 -7.26 -10.98 -3.97
N ASN A 272 -6.04 -11.04 -3.45
CA ASN A 272 -5.06 -11.99 -3.94
C ASN A 272 -5.56 -13.42 -3.71
N MET A 273 -6.01 -13.77 -2.50
CA MET A 273 -6.51 -15.13 -2.24
C MET A 273 -7.70 -15.53 -3.12
N MET A 274 -8.62 -14.60 -3.41
CA MET A 274 -9.82 -14.89 -4.19
C MET A 274 -9.62 -14.84 -5.70
N GLY A 275 -8.66 -14.05 -6.20
CA GLY A 275 -8.41 -13.88 -7.64
C GLY A 275 -9.42 -12.94 -8.29
N LEU A 276 -9.72 -13.14 -9.57
CA LEU A 276 -10.76 -12.35 -10.25
C LEU A 276 -12.16 -12.79 -9.80
N PRO A 277 -13.10 -11.86 -9.55
CA PRO A 277 -14.47 -12.20 -9.20
C PRO A 277 -15.16 -12.93 -10.37
N VAL A 278 -15.96 -13.95 -10.05
CA VAL A 278 -16.69 -14.73 -11.06
C VAL A 278 -17.94 -13.95 -11.48
N PHE A 279 -17.94 -13.42 -12.71
CA PHE A 279 -19.05 -12.63 -13.25
C PHE A 279 -20.23 -13.49 -13.71
N SER A 280 -19.95 -14.69 -14.22
CA SER A 280 -20.99 -15.61 -14.70
C SER A 280 -20.54 -17.06 -14.65
N SER A 281 -21.49 -17.94 -14.31
CA SER A 281 -21.28 -19.38 -14.35
C SER A 281 -22.55 -20.07 -14.82
N LEU A 282 -22.50 -20.64 -16.03
CA LEU A 282 -23.57 -21.47 -16.60
C LEU A 282 -23.99 -22.61 -15.66
N ARG A 283 -23.04 -23.12 -14.87
CA ARG A 283 -23.25 -24.21 -13.91
C ARG A 283 -24.16 -23.83 -12.74
N THR A 284 -24.24 -22.54 -12.40
CA THR A 284 -25.07 -22.04 -11.28
C THR A 284 -26.44 -21.50 -11.70
N ARG A 285 -26.83 -21.71 -12.97
CA ARG A 285 -28.09 -21.19 -13.55
C ARG A 285 -28.31 -19.68 -13.28
N GLY A 286 -27.23 -18.89 -13.26
CA GLY A 286 -27.27 -17.45 -13.02
C GLY A 286 -27.31 -17.00 -11.55
N LEU A 287 -27.42 -17.92 -10.59
CA LEU A 287 -27.44 -17.57 -9.16
C LEU A 287 -26.16 -16.83 -8.72
N ALA A 288 -24.98 -17.26 -9.20
CA ALA A 288 -23.72 -16.59 -8.92
C ALA A 288 -23.68 -15.16 -9.50
N SER A 289 -24.28 -14.95 -10.68
CA SER A 289 -24.37 -13.61 -11.30
C SER A 289 -25.30 -12.70 -10.51
N VAL A 290 -26.44 -13.19 -10.05
CA VAL A 290 -27.35 -12.42 -9.18
C VAL A 290 -26.66 -12.04 -7.88
N ALA A 291 -25.96 -12.98 -7.24
CA ALA A 291 -25.19 -12.71 -6.01
C ALA A 291 -24.05 -11.70 -6.24
N PHE A 292 -23.33 -11.80 -7.37
CA PHE A 292 -22.31 -10.83 -7.75
C PHE A 292 -22.89 -9.42 -7.93
N LEU A 293 -24.03 -9.28 -8.61
CA LEU A 293 -24.69 -7.98 -8.81
C LEU A 293 -25.19 -7.40 -7.48
N ALA A 294 -25.89 -8.20 -6.68
CA ALA A 294 -26.38 -7.78 -5.36
C ALA A 294 -25.23 -7.37 -4.42
N GLY A 295 -24.15 -8.16 -4.41
CA GLY A 295 -22.94 -7.86 -3.65
C GLY A 295 -22.25 -6.58 -4.13
N SER A 296 -22.15 -6.36 -5.44
CA SER A 296 -21.56 -5.15 -6.01
C SER A 296 -22.38 -3.89 -5.69
N ILE A 297 -23.72 -3.96 -5.80
CA ILE A 297 -24.61 -2.86 -5.40
C ILE A 297 -24.42 -2.54 -3.91
N SER A 298 -24.40 -3.58 -3.07
CA SER A 298 -24.17 -3.43 -1.63
C SER A 298 -22.81 -2.82 -1.31
N PHE A 299 -21.75 -3.21 -2.04
CA PHE A 299 -20.42 -2.64 -1.91
C PHE A 299 -20.44 -1.12 -2.15
N PHE A 300 -20.99 -0.66 -3.28
CA PHE A 300 -21.02 0.77 -3.59
C PHE A 300 -21.89 1.56 -2.61
N TRP A 301 -23.00 0.99 -2.15
CA TRP A 301 -23.87 1.64 -1.16
C TRP A 301 -23.20 1.78 0.21
N LEU A 302 -22.45 0.75 0.64
CA LEU A 302 -21.77 0.74 1.93
C LEU A 302 -20.39 1.41 1.91
N LEU A 303 -19.80 1.64 0.74
CA LEU A 303 -18.42 2.12 0.59
C LEU A 303 -18.12 3.36 1.42
N PHE A 304 -18.96 4.39 1.36
CA PHE A 304 -18.78 5.63 2.12
C PHE A 304 -19.13 5.54 3.62
N PRO A 305 -20.28 4.98 4.02
CA PRO A 305 -20.66 4.94 5.44
C PRO A 305 -19.70 4.10 6.29
N VAL A 306 -19.28 2.93 5.81
CA VAL A 306 -18.42 2.03 6.60
C VAL A 306 -16.94 2.42 6.58
N THR A 307 -16.56 3.37 5.71
CA THR A 307 -15.20 3.96 5.68
C THR A 307 -15.19 5.37 6.24
N SER A 308 -16.18 5.74 7.06
CA SER A 308 -16.18 7.02 7.77
C SER A 308 -14.96 7.13 8.71
N PRO A 309 -14.20 8.24 8.66
CA PRO A 309 -13.01 8.45 9.49
C PRO A 309 -13.28 8.28 10.98
N GLU A 310 -14.49 8.61 11.43
CA GLU A 310 -14.95 8.52 12.81
C GLU A 310 -14.91 7.08 13.36
N LEU A 311 -15.06 6.06 12.50
CA LEU A 311 -14.97 4.66 12.92
C LEU A 311 -13.53 4.20 13.20
N TYR A 312 -12.53 4.93 12.70
CA TYR A 312 -11.12 4.50 12.72
C TYR A 312 -10.21 5.47 13.49
N ASN A 313 -10.72 6.61 13.96
CA ASN A 313 -9.93 7.67 14.57
C ASN A 313 -10.66 8.29 15.76
N SER A 314 -9.95 8.44 16.88
CA SER A 314 -10.47 9.02 18.13
C SER A 314 -10.57 10.55 18.12
N SER A 315 -9.78 11.22 17.29
CA SER A 315 -9.83 12.66 17.06
C SER A 315 -9.65 12.97 15.58
N LEU A 316 -10.46 13.91 15.09
CA LEU A 316 -10.31 14.53 13.77
C LEU A 316 -9.80 15.98 13.87
N GLU A 317 -9.47 16.42 15.09
CA GLU A 317 -8.95 17.74 15.42
C GLU A 317 -7.42 17.68 15.53
N HIS A 318 -6.71 18.70 15.03
CA HIS A 318 -5.23 18.81 14.96
C HIS A 318 -4.53 17.88 13.95
N CYS A 319 -4.83 18.08 12.66
CA CYS A 319 -4.31 17.20 11.61
C CYS A 319 -3.13 17.80 10.83
N SER A 320 -2.08 16.99 10.70
CA SER A 320 -0.93 17.26 9.82
C SER A 320 -1.25 17.01 8.35
N CYS A 321 -0.35 17.42 7.45
CA CYS A 321 -0.54 17.26 6.00
C CYS A 321 -0.74 15.80 5.55
N TRP A 322 -0.14 14.83 6.24
CA TRP A 322 -0.25 13.41 5.91
C TRP A 322 -1.56 12.74 6.37
N HIS A 323 -2.39 13.41 7.18
CA HIS A 323 -3.68 12.89 7.64
C HIS A 323 -4.79 13.16 6.61
N GLY A 324 -4.86 12.32 5.57
CA GLY A 324 -5.88 12.44 4.53
C GLY A 324 -7.32 12.43 5.06
N TYR A 325 -7.60 11.63 6.09
CA TYR A 325 -8.95 11.44 6.63
C TYR A 325 -9.56 12.71 7.25
N CYS A 326 -8.75 13.63 7.78
CA CYS A 326 -9.25 14.82 8.46
C CYS A 326 -9.87 15.87 7.54
N ARG A 327 -9.43 15.89 6.27
CA ARG A 327 -9.94 16.85 5.28
C ARG A 327 -11.11 16.28 4.47
N TRP A 328 -11.59 15.10 4.84
CA TRP A 328 -12.67 14.37 4.16
C TRP A 328 -14.00 14.52 4.90
N LYS A 329 -14.43 15.77 5.10
CA LYS A 329 -15.80 16.12 5.48
C LYS A 329 -16.60 16.43 4.22
#